data_AF-H3SAH0-F1
#
_entry.id   AF-H3SAH0-F1
#
_cell.length_a   1.000
_cell.length_b   1.000
_cell.length_c   1.000
_cell.angle_alpha   90.00
_cell.angle_beta   90.00
_cell.angle_gamma   90.00
#
_symmetry.space_group_name_H-M   'P 1'
#
loop_
_entity.id
_entity.type
_entity.pdbx_description
1 polymer ?
#
loop_
_entity_poly.entity_id
_entity_poly.type
_entity_poly.pdbx_seq_one_letter_code
_entity_poly.pdbx_strand_id
1 'polypeptide(L)'
;MKSFTETYRDIPLRIDMKALPFEQLVVQPSDFELHGSLLAIIANQLPVHAYEGRCRFILSFDGGVTWEVFRNGRWKSVNVDDMAKVRELGMSFKALGKIKEANFQNKGSQLRIGYYLDDSIHREEEVKLDHTRLLARSALDDVKVKDLSLTLLNTKASIELKMTGNKLTGRLDDADKGKVQYRVLLNDKPYFPANGEFTRLAASPVDINLSISERDIVFNRENKLRVEYQDYWGETESWETKFIGSYSGLMFMDETGNYYSDTFGGILKYLDFDMLIAGQTSLDQKVVVKNQLGYSITNLTLKTVNESLPDGVAIELSRKSSPFIPVDSLLYSEVLHHGDTVEFYVRIATEIDAKPTPDGRFEIRAYANRI
;
A
#
# COMPACT_ATOMS: atom_id res chain seq x y z
N MET A 1 30.56 37.03 -57.53
CA MET A 1 30.08 35.81 -56.84
C MET A 1 30.22 36.05 -55.33
N LYS A 2 29.13 36.32 -54.61
CA LYS A 2 29.21 36.43 -53.14
C LYS A 2 29.33 35.01 -52.58
N SER A 3 30.41 34.76 -51.84
CA SER A 3 30.63 33.54 -51.05
C SER A 3 29.50 33.40 -50.05
N PHE A 4 28.75 32.30 -50.11
CA PHE A 4 27.77 31.93 -49.08
C PHE A 4 28.54 31.32 -47.90
N THR A 5 28.62 32.06 -46.80
CA THR A 5 29.21 31.53 -45.57
C THR A 5 28.17 30.65 -44.88
N GLU A 6 28.37 29.32 -44.90
CA GLU A 6 27.54 28.37 -44.17
C GLU A 6 27.64 28.66 -42.67
N THR A 7 26.51 29.02 -42.04
CA THR A 7 26.44 29.28 -40.59
C THR A 7 25.77 28.09 -39.93
N TYR A 8 26.53 27.34 -39.12
CA TYR A 8 26.04 26.22 -38.33
C TYR A 8 25.61 26.73 -36.96
N ARG A 9 24.36 26.47 -36.55
CA ARG A 9 23.85 26.87 -35.22
C ARG A 9 23.64 25.64 -34.36
N ASP A 10 24.42 25.51 -33.28
CA ASP A 10 24.20 24.52 -32.23
C ASP A 10 23.13 25.06 -31.26
N ILE A 11 21.99 24.38 -31.16
CA ILE A 11 20.94 24.72 -30.18
C ILE A 11 20.83 23.54 -29.19
N PRO A 12 21.36 23.67 -27.97
CA PRO A 12 21.24 22.63 -26.95
C PRO A 12 19.79 22.60 -26.41
N LEU A 13 19.08 21.49 -26.60
CA LEU A 13 17.85 21.23 -25.85
C LEU A 13 18.24 20.66 -24.49
N ARG A 14 18.12 21.48 -23.43
CA ARG A 14 18.33 21.02 -22.07
C ARG A 14 17.05 20.33 -21.59
N ILE A 15 17.15 19.03 -21.32
CA ILE A 15 16.02 18.19 -20.93
C ILE A 15 16.25 17.76 -19.49
N ASP A 16 15.48 18.32 -18.55
CA ASP A 16 15.37 17.79 -17.20
C ASP A 16 14.22 16.78 -17.19
N MET A 17 14.54 15.48 -17.13
CA MET A 17 13.57 14.39 -17.09
C MET A 17 13.46 13.81 -15.67
N LYS A 18 12.23 13.73 -15.14
CA LYS A 18 11.82 12.77 -14.11
C LYS A 18 10.76 11.87 -14.74
N ALA A 19 11.15 10.69 -15.21
CA ALA A 19 10.25 9.74 -15.87
C ALA A 19 9.37 8.99 -14.83
N LEU A 20 8.17 8.57 -15.25
CA LEU A 20 7.30 7.66 -14.48
C LEU A 20 7.64 6.19 -14.79
N PRO A 21 7.49 5.26 -13.83
CA PRO A 21 7.95 3.87 -13.95
C PRO A 21 7.00 2.97 -14.77
N PHE A 22 6.51 3.44 -15.91
CA PHE A 22 5.72 2.69 -16.89
C PHE A 22 5.98 3.16 -18.33
N GLU A 23 5.56 2.37 -19.31
CA GLU A 23 5.73 2.71 -20.73
C GLU A 23 4.99 4.00 -21.09
N GLN A 24 5.71 5.00 -21.61
CA GLN A 24 5.12 6.27 -21.98
C GLN A 24 5.62 6.74 -23.34
N LEU A 25 4.71 7.28 -24.15
CA LEU A 25 5.03 7.99 -25.38
C LEU A 25 4.85 9.49 -25.12
N VAL A 26 5.97 10.21 -25.09
CA VAL A 26 6.00 11.66 -24.97
C VAL A 26 6.12 12.24 -26.37
N VAL A 27 5.13 13.01 -26.79
CA VAL A 27 5.14 13.73 -28.07
C VAL A 27 5.48 15.19 -27.82
N GLN A 28 6.35 15.77 -28.64
CA GLN A 28 6.64 17.21 -28.58
C GLN A 28 5.35 18.04 -28.73
N PRO A 29 5.12 19.05 -27.86
CA PRO A 29 3.88 19.81 -27.85
C PRO A 29 3.74 20.81 -29.02
N SER A 30 4.84 21.10 -29.73
CA SER A 30 4.90 22.06 -30.83
C SER A 30 5.78 21.56 -31.96
N ASP A 31 5.46 21.95 -33.19
CA ASP A 31 6.25 21.64 -34.38
C ASP A 31 7.48 22.54 -34.50
N PHE A 32 8.56 21.96 -35.02
CA PHE A 32 9.69 22.71 -35.54
C PHE A 32 9.44 23.08 -37.00
N GLU A 33 9.32 24.37 -37.28
CA GLU A 33 9.29 24.88 -38.66
C GLU A 33 10.73 24.87 -39.24
N LEU A 34 10.94 24.02 -40.25
CA LEU A 34 12.18 23.86 -40.98
C LEU A 34 12.20 24.85 -42.14
N HIS A 35 12.92 25.96 -41.98
CA HIS A 35 13.12 26.96 -43.03
C HIS A 35 14.31 26.65 -43.98
N GLY A 36 14.81 25.40 -43.94
CA GLY A 36 15.86 24.86 -44.81
C GLY A 36 16.10 23.36 -44.59
N SER A 37 17.14 22.79 -45.20
CA SER A 37 17.39 21.34 -45.12
C SER A 37 17.80 20.88 -43.72
N LEU A 38 17.13 19.83 -43.22
CA LEU A 38 17.52 19.12 -42.00
C LEU A 38 18.74 18.23 -42.27
N LEU A 39 19.85 18.52 -41.59
CA LEU A 39 21.12 17.81 -41.80
C LEU A 39 21.20 16.52 -41.00
N ALA A 40 20.84 16.59 -39.72
CA ALA A 40 20.86 15.46 -38.80
C ALA A 40 20.06 15.77 -37.54
N ILE A 41 19.61 14.71 -36.87
CA ILE A 41 19.12 14.74 -35.49
C ILE A 41 20.14 13.97 -34.64
N ILE A 42 20.70 14.63 -33.63
CA ILE A 42 21.68 14.04 -32.71
C ILE A 42 21.01 13.88 -31.35
N ALA A 43 21.02 12.66 -30.82
CA ALA A 43 20.56 12.36 -29.47
C ALA A 43 21.68 11.62 -28.74
N ASN A 44 22.09 12.14 -27.58
CA ASN A 44 23.16 11.57 -26.77
C ASN A 44 22.56 10.95 -25.49
N GLN A 45 23.06 9.77 -25.13
CA GLN A 45 22.69 9.05 -23.92
C GLN A 45 23.79 9.24 -22.87
N LEU A 46 23.41 9.49 -21.61
CA LEU A 46 24.38 9.49 -20.51
C LEU A 46 24.84 8.06 -20.21
N PRO A 47 26.14 7.82 -19.95
CA PRO A 47 26.60 6.51 -19.54
C PRO A 47 26.00 6.15 -18.17
N VAL A 48 25.29 5.02 -18.08
CA VAL A 48 24.73 4.48 -16.83
C VAL A 48 25.50 3.22 -16.44
N HIS A 49 25.84 3.06 -15.16
CA HIS A 49 26.76 2.01 -14.68
C HIS A 49 26.10 0.66 -14.34
N ALA A 50 24.78 0.50 -14.49
CA ALA A 50 24.07 -0.70 -14.04
C ALA A 50 23.30 -1.42 -15.16
N TYR A 51 22.25 -0.83 -15.74
CA TYR A 51 21.49 -1.39 -16.88
C TYR A 51 20.79 -0.26 -17.67
N GLU A 52 20.64 -0.42 -18.99
CA GLU A 52 20.04 0.59 -19.89
C GLU A 52 18.54 0.32 -20.09
N GLY A 53 17.68 1.26 -19.66
CA GLY A 53 16.26 1.27 -20.01
C GLY A 53 16.03 1.52 -21.51
N ARG A 54 14.80 1.35 -22.01
CA ARG A 54 14.51 1.39 -23.45
C ARG A 54 13.95 2.74 -23.89
N CYS A 55 14.75 3.49 -24.64
CA CYS A 55 14.29 4.70 -25.36
C CYS A 55 14.10 4.43 -26.86
N ARG A 56 12.96 4.87 -27.43
CA ARG A 56 12.71 4.84 -28.87
C ARG A 56 12.25 6.19 -29.41
N PHE A 57 12.69 6.52 -30.61
CA PHE A 57 12.33 7.74 -31.33
C PHE A 57 11.41 7.44 -32.51
N ILE A 58 10.40 8.28 -32.66
CA ILE A 58 9.52 8.38 -33.83
C ILE A 58 9.48 9.84 -34.29
N LEU A 59 9.27 10.07 -35.57
CA LEU A 59 9.27 11.41 -36.16
C LEU A 59 7.99 11.64 -36.95
N SER A 60 7.49 12.86 -36.91
CA SER A 60 6.39 13.33 -37.74
C SER A 60 6.89 14.49 -38.59
N PHE A 61 6.48 14.50 -39.86
CA PHE A 61 6.85 15.55 -40.81
C PHE A 61 5.68 16.45 -41.26
N ASP A 62 4.53 16.31 -40.60
CA ASP A 62 3.25 16.89 -41.00
C ASP A 62 2.40 17.37 -39.80
N GLY A 63 3.06 17.86 -38.75
CA GLY A 63 2.36 18.45 -37.60
C GLY A 63 1.76 17.43 -36.62
N GLY A 64 2.23 16.18 -36.65
CA GLY A 64 1.80 15.09 -35.77
C GLY A 64 0.68 14.22 -36.35
N VAL A 65 0.34 14.42 -37.62
CA VAL A 65 -0.73 13.68 -38.31
C VAL A 65 -0.27 12.26 -38.67
N THR A 66 0.96 12.11 -39.16
CA THR A 66 1.56 10.81 -39.42
C THR A 66 2.91 10.67 -38.73
N TRP A 67 3.15 9.48 -38.19
CA TRP A 67 4.37 9.16 -37.47
C TRP A 67 5.16 8.10 -38.22
N GLU A 68 6.46 8.29 -38.29
CA GLU A 68 7.37 7.49 -39.10
C GLU A 68 8.64 7.12 -38.35
N VAL A 69 9.22 5.99 -38.76
CA VAL A 69 10.53 5.49 -38.33
C VAL A 69 11.38 5.20 -39.56
N PHE A 70 12.67 5.51 -39.48
CA PHE A 70 13.63 5.17 -40.52
C PHE A 70 14.29 3.82 -40.20
N ARG A 71 13.96 2.79 -40.98
CA ARG A 71 14.52 1.44 -40.84
C ARG A 71 14.90 0.87 -42.19
N ASN A 72 16.06 0.20 -42.24
CA ASN A 72 16.56 -0.47 -43.44
C ASN A 72 16.61 0.46 -44.68
N GLY A 73 17.00 1.72 -44.46
CA GLY A 73 17.15 2.72 -45.53
C GLY A 73 15.85 3.33 -46.05
N ARG A 74 14.70 3.08 -45.41
CA ARG A 74 13.39 3.64 -45.82
C ARG A 74 12.59 4.13 -44.62
N TRP A 75 11.75 5.13 -44.86
CA TRP A 75 10.73 5.58 -43.91
C TRP A 75 9.56 4.60 -43.90
N LYS A 76 9.04 4.31 -42.72
CA LYS A 76 7.86 3.47 -42.49
C LYS A 76 6.96 4.13 -41.47
N SER A 77 5.66 4.15 -41.73
CA SER A 77 4.69 4.65 -40.76
C SER A 77 4.60 3.74 -39.54
N VAL A 78 4.34 4.33 -38.38
CA VAL A 78 4.08 3.66 -37.11
C VAL A 78 2.81 4.23 -36.50
N ASN A 79 1.93 3.35 -36.01
CA ASN A 79 0.75 3.79 -35.27
C ASN A 79 1.19 4.19 -33.86
N VAL A 80 0.95 5.44 -33.46
CA VAL A 80 1.31 5.96 -32.14
C VAL A 80 0.36 5.53 -31.04
N ASP A 81 -0.87 5.18 -31.41
CA ASP A 81 -1.85 4.65 -30.45
C ASP A 81 -1.55 3.19 -30.06
N ASP A 82 -0.64 2.53 -30.78
CA ASP A 82 -0.15 1.18 -30.47
C ASP A 82 1.25 1.25 -29.87
N MET A 83 1.30 1.39 -28.54
CA MET A 83 2.54 1.47 -27.76
C MET A 83 3.47 0.27 -27.97
N ALA A 84 2.92 -0.93 -28.20
CA ALA A 84 3.73 -2.11 -28.49
C ALA A 84 4.44 -2.00 -29.84
N LYS A 85 3.77 -1.42 -30.85
CA LYS A 85 4.39 -1.14 -32.16
C LYS A 85 5.43 -0.03 -32.09
N VAL A 86 5.18 1.02 -31.31
CA VAL A 86 6.19 2.08 -31.07
C VAL A 86 7.43 1.49 -30.38
N ARG A 87 7.24 0.63 -29.37
CA ARG A 87 8.32 -0.09 -28.68
C ARG A 87 9.14 -0.98 -29.60
N GLU A 88 8.49 -1.71 -30.51
CA GLU A 88 9.10 -2.65 -31.44
C GLU A 88 9.82 -1.95 -32.61
N LEU A 89 9.16 -0.97 -33.22
CA LEU A 89 9.55 -0.36 -34.49
C LEU A 89 10.33 0.95 -34.32
N GLY A 90 10.17 1.63 -33.19
CA GLY A 90 10.85 2.87 -32.89
C GLY A 90 12.38 2.79 -33.05
N MET A 91 12.98 3.93 -33.36
CA MET A 91 14.42 4.05 -33.62
C MET A 91 15.19 4.15 -32.31
N SER A 92 16.34 3.49 -32.16
CA SER A 92 17.26 3.76 -31.05
C SER A 92 18.10 5.00 -31.32
N PHE A 93 18.83 5.51 -30.31
CA PHE A 93 19.82 6.57 -30.47
C PHE A 93 20.77 6.33 -31.65
N LYS A 94 21.31 5.10 -31.75
CA LYS A 94 22.20 4.68 -32.83
C LYS A 94 21.53 4.66 -34.21
N ALA A 95 20.23 4.37 -34.27
CA ALA A 95 19.49 4.38 -35.53
C ALA A 95 19.17 5.82 -35.96
N LEU A 96 18.75 6.68 -35.04
CA LEU A 96 18.47 8.09 -35.30
C LEU A 96 19.73 8.84 -35.76
N GLY A 97 20.87 8.65 -35.11
CA GLY A 97 22.14 9.32 -35.46
C GLY A 97 22.73 8.90 -36.82
N LYS A 98 22.23 7.82 -37.43
CA LYS A 98 22.62 7.36 -38.77
C LYS A 98 21.87 8.05 -39.90
N ILE A 99 20.76 8.74 -39.61
CA ILE A 99 19.97 9.46 -40.63
C ILE A 99 20.71 10.75 -40.98
N LYS A 100 20.94 10.98 -42.27
CA LYS A 100 21.63 12.17 -42.80
C LYS A 100 20.71 12.93 -43.75
N GLU A 101 21.11 14.15 -44.13
CA GLU A 101 20.38 15.07 -45.00
C GLU A 101 19.70 14.39 -46.20
N ALA A 102 20.43 13.53 -46.92
CA ALA A 102 19.92 12.80 -48.08
C ALA A 102 18.67 11.94 -47.77
N ASN A 103 18.53 11.46 -46.54
CA ASN A 103 17.40 10.65 -46.10
C ASN A 103 16.17 11.47 -45.75
N PHE A 104 16.31 12.78 -45.53
CA PHE A 104 15.19 13.70 -45.27
C PHE A 104 14.67 14.37 -46.54
N GLN A 105 15.27 14.07 -47.71
CA GLN A 105 14.81 14.61 -48.98
C GLN A 105 13.35 14.22 -49.23
N ASN A 106 12.51 15.22 -49.54
CA ASN A 106 11.06 15.12 -49.74
C ASN A 106 10.21 14.93 -48.47
N LYS A 107 10.76 15.18 -47.27
CA LYS A 107 9.96 15.32 -46.05
C LYS A 107 9.43 16.74 -45.89
N GLY A 108 8.31 16.87 -45.18
CA GLY A 108 7.64 18.15 -44.95
C GLY A 108 8.46 19.14 -44.13
N SER A 109 8.01 20.39 -44.10
CA SER A 109 8.70 21.48 -43.40
C SER A 109 8.40 21.54 -41.91
N GLN A 110 7.51 20.70 -41.39
CA GLN A 110 7.18 20.63 -39.96
C GLN A 110 7.82 19.39 -39.37
N LEU A 111 8.58 19.50 -38.29
CA LEU A 111 9.16 18.34 -37.62
C LEU A 111 8.63 18.24 -36.19
N ARG A 112 8.15 17.05 -35.83
CA ARG A 112 7.80 16.69 -34.45
C ARG A 112 8.48 15.39 -34.06
N ILE A 113 9.00 15.31 -32.84
CA ILE A 113 9.67 14.12 -32.30
C ILE A 113 8.81 13.51 -31.20
N GLY A 114 8.67 12.19 -31.23
CA GLY A 114 8.06 11.40 -30.17
C GLY A 114 9.12 10.51 -29.53
N TYR A 115 9.07 10.42 -28.21
CA TYR A 115 9.98 9.66 -27.36
C TYR A 115 9.18 8.61 -26.61
N TYR A 116 9.44 7.34 -26.91
CA TYR A 116 8.96 6.24 -26.10
C TYR A 116 10.01 5.92 -25.04
N LEU A 117 9.59 5.87 -23.78
CA LEU A 117 10.41 5.57 -22.63
C LEU A 117 9.80 4.37 -21.89
N ASP A 118 10.65 3.42 -21.53
CA ASP A 118 10.27 2.18 -20.85
C ASP A 118 11.39 1.81 -19.88
N ASP A 119 11.15 2.18 -18.63
CA ASP A 119 11.93 1.77 -17.47
C ASP A 119 11.28 0.48 -16.93
N SER A 120 12.02 -0.62 -16.96
CA SER A 120 11.50 -1.96 -16.65
C SER A 120 10.86 -2.03 -15.26
N ILE A 121 9.59 -2.47 -15.19
CA ILE A 121 8.89 -2.77 -13.93
C ILE A 121 9.55 -3.90 -13.11
N HIS A 122 10.60 -4.56 -13.62
CA HIS A 122 11.25 -5.69 -12.98
C HIS A 122 12.70 -5.45 -12.54
N ARG A 123 13.32 -4.30 -12.84
CA ARG A 123 14.72 -3.98 -12.48
C ARG A 123 14.91 -2.48 -12.21
N GLU A 124 15.94 -2.13 -11.45
CA GLU A 124 16.42 -0.75 -11.28
C GLU A 124 17.06 -0.26 -12.58
N GLU A 125 16.24 0.08 -13.57
CA GLU A 125 16.66 0.63 -14.87
C GLU A 125 16.22 2.09 -14.96
N GLU A 126 17.11 2.98 -15.41
CA GLU A 126 16.82 4.41 -15.62
C GLU A 126 17.22 4.82 -17.04
N VAL A 127 16.32 5.47 -17.79
CA VAL A 127 16.68 6.21 -19.01
C VAL A 127 17.03 7.66 -18.66
N LYS A 128 18.30 8.04 -18.81
CA LYS A 128 18.76 9.44 -18.72
C LYS A 128 19.22 9.97 -20.07
N LEU A 129 18.49 10.96 -20.60
CA LEU A 129 18.78 11.63 -21.86
C LEU A 129 19.50 12.96 -21.56
N ASP A 130 20.72 13.14 -22.08
CA ASP A 130 21.56 14.32 -21.81
C ASP A 130 20.99 15.58 -22.51
N HIS A 131 20.85 15.49 -23.83
CA HIS A 131 20.25 16.52 -24.68
C HIS A 131 19.91 15.93 -26.05
N THR A 132 18.96 16.56 -26.75
CA THR A 132 18.73 16.36 -28.19
C THR A 132 19.20 17.60 -28.94
N ARG A 133 19.77 17.45 -30.13
CA ARG A 133 20.25 18.57 -30.97
C ARG A 133 19.77 18.41 -32.40
N LEU A 134 19.31 19.51 -32.99
CA LEU A 134 18.92 19.61 -34.39
C LEU A 134 19.93 20.48 -35.17
N LEU A 135 20.38 19.98 -36.32
CA LEU A 135 21.27 20.70 -37.23
C LEU A 135 20.52 20.99 -38.53
N ALA A 136 20.32 22.26 -38.87
CA ALA A 136 19.66 22.69 -40.10
C ALA A 136 20.45 23.83 -40.79
N ARG A 137 20.36 23.91 -42.11
CA ARG A 137 20.85 25.06 -42.89
C ARG A 137 19.79 26.17 -42.84
N SER A 138 20.12 27.37 -42.35
CA SER A 138 19.23 28.54 -42.46
C SER A 138 19.81 29.58 -43.43
N ALA A 139 18.95 30.20 -44.23
CA ALA A 139 19.23 31.47 -44.87
C ALA A 139 18.45 32.55 -44.10
N LEU A 140 19.19 33.48 -43.48
CA LEU A 140 18.70 34.61 -42.69
C LEU A 140 18.34 34.30 -41.22
N ASP A 141 18.62 35.29 -40.37
CA ASP A 141 18.79 35.30 -38.92
C ASP A 141 17.59 34.93 -38.02
N ASP A 142 16.55 34.25 -38.51
CA ASP A 142 15.26 34.20 -37.77
C ASP A 142 14.84 32.82 -37.23
N VAL A 143 15.78 32.06 -36.65
CA VAL A 143 15.40 30.92 -35.79
C VAL A 143 15.28 31.43 -34.35
N LYS A 144 14.09 31.94 -33.97
CA LYS A 144 13.73 32.20 -32.57
C LYS A 144 13.11 30.93 -31.97
N VAL A 145 13.92 30.13 -31.29
CA VAL A 145 13.43 29.02 -30.45
C VAL A 145 13.08 29.58 -29.08
N LYS A 146 11.82 29.47 -28.67
CA LYS A 146 11.42 29.67 -27.26
C LYS A 146 11.61 28.35 -26.52
N ASP A 147 12.14 28.46 -25.30
CA ASP A 147 12.51 27.36 -24.41
C ASP A 147 11.44 26.27 -24.33
N LEU A 148 11.87 25.00 -24.44
CA LEU A 148 11.04 23.82 -24.21
C LEU A 148 11.18 23.41 -22.74
N SER A 149 10.09 23.46 -21.96
CA SER A 149 10.02 22.86 -20.63
C SER A 149 9.06 21.66 -20.67
N LEU A 150 9.57 20.46 -20.40
CA LEU A 150 8.73 19.29 -20.13
C LEU A 150 8.42 19.27 -18.63
N THR A 151 7.16 19.50 -18.26
CA THR A 151 6.71 19.38 -16.87
C THR A 151 5.97 18.05 -16.72
N LEU A 152 6.68 17.02 -16.25
CA LEU A 152 6.03 15.82 -15.70
C LEU A 152 5.59 16.16 -14.28
N LEU A 153 4.28 16.09 -14.04
CA LEU A 153 3.70 16.22 -12.71
C LEU A 153 3.73 14.81 -12.07
N ASN A 154 4.51 14.63 -11.00
CA ASN A 154 4.39 13.45 -10.14
C ASN A 154 3.18 13.64 -9.23
N THR A 155 2.24 12.72 -9.26
CA THR A 155 1.10 12.76 -8.35
C THR A 155 1.47 12.01 -7.07
N LYS A 156 1.61 12.71 -5.95
CA LYS A 156 1.98 12.12 -4.66
C LYS A 156 1.10 10.92 -4.31
N ALA A 157 1.72 9.86 -3.81
CA ALA A 157 1.02 8.71 -3.27
C ALA A 157 0.07 9.13 -2.12
N SER A 158 -1.04 8.41 -1.98
CA SER A 158 -2.06 8.66 -0.96
C SER A 158 -2.32 7.40 -0.16
N ILE A 159 -2.61 7.56 1.13
CA ILE A 159 -2.85 6.44 2.02
C ILE A 159 -4.12 6.66 2.84
N GLU A 160 -4.98 5.65 2.89
CA GLU A 160 -6.15 5.63 3.76
C GLU A 160 -6.04 4.45 4.72
N LEU A 161 -5.86 4.75 6.01
CA LEU A 161 -5.68 3.74 7.04
C LEU A 161 -6.71 3.90 8.16
N LYS A 162 -7.12 2.75 8.69
CA LYS A 162 -8.04 2.64 9.82
C LYS A 162 -7.47 1.65 10.83
N MET A 163 -7.46 2.06 12.10
CA MET A 163 -7.19 1.18 13.23
C MET A 163 -8.53 0.73 13.84
N THR A 164 -8.75 -0.57 14.03
CA THR A 164 -9.93 -1.11 14.74
C THR A 164 -9.48 -2.24 15.65
N GLY A 165 -9.69 -2.08 16.96
CA GLY A 165 -9.02 -2.91 17.95
C GLY A 165 -7.50 -2.82 17.78
N ASN A 166 -6.84 -3.97 17.62
CA ASN A 166 -5.41 -4.07 17.35
C ASN A 166 -5.07 -4.23 15.85
N LYS A 167 -6.02 -4.01 14.93
CA LYS A 167 -5.81 -4.19 13.48
C LYS A 167 -5.69 -2.87 12.75
N LEU A 168 -4.59 -2.71 12.02
CA LEU A 168 -4.37 -1.65 11.05
C LEU A 168 -4.71 -2.17 9.66
N THR A 169 -5.74 -1.59 9.06
CA THR A 169 -6.22 -1.94 7.72
C THR A 169 -6.31 -0.72 6.85
N GLY A 170 -6.04 -0.85 5.55
CA GLY A 170 -6.18 0.25 4.63
C GLY A 170 -5.52 -0.03 3.30
N ARG A 171 -5.37 1.03 2.50
CA ARG A 171 -4.82 0.94 1.15
C ARG A 171 -3.89 2.10 0.88
N LEU A 172 -2.72 1.76 0.35
CA LEU A 172 -1.75 2.69 -0.20
C LEU A 172 -1.95 2.72 -1.71
N ASP A 173 -2.30 3.88 -2.25
CA ASP A 173 -2.59 4.09 -3.67
C ASP A 173 -1.70 5.20 -4.22
N ASP A 174 -1.49 5.16 -5.53
CA ASP A 174 -0.67 6.11 -6.29
C ASP A 174 -1.45 6.36 -7.58
N ALA A 175 -1.77 7.64 -7.85
CA ALA A 175 -2.66 7.98 -8.96
C ALA A 175 -2.04 7.62 -10.31
N ASP A 176 -0.71 7.66 -10.39
CA ASP A 176 0.08 7.29 -11.57
C ASP A 176 0.28 5.76 -11.67
N LYS A 177 -0.31 4.98 -10.74
CA LYS A 177 -0.20 3.52 -10.64
C LYS A 177 1.24 3.04 -10.64
N GLY A 178 2.13 3.85 -10.07
CA GLY A 178 3.53 3.55 -9.86
C GLY A 178 3.74 2.48 -8.78
N LYS A 179 4.99 2.32 -8.35
CA LYS A 179 5.33 1.44 -7.24
C LYS A 179 5.36 2.21 -5.93
N VAL A 180 4.96 1.54 -4.87
CA VAL A 180 4.90 2.09 -3.53
C VAL A 180 5.52 1.14 -2.53
N GLN A 181 6.00 1.69 -1.43
CA GLN A 181 6.52 0.93 -0.29
C GLN A 181 6.17 1.65 1.01
N TYR A 182 6.15 0.91 2.11
CA TYR A 182 5.84 1.48 3.41
C TYR A 182 6.63 0.82 4.53
N ARG A 183 6.66 1.47 5.69
CA ARG A 183 7.06 0.89 6.97
C ARG A 183 6.15 1.42 8.07
N VAL A 184 6.08 0.68 9.15
CA VAL A 184 5.26 0.96 10.31
C VAL A 184 6.15 1.05 11.53
N LEU A 185 5.98 2.12 12.29
CA LEU A 185 6.64 2.34 13.57
C LEU A 185 5.58 2.34 14.67
N LEU A 186 5.88 1.64 15.76
CA LEU A 186 5.11 1.64 16.99
C LEU A 186 5.94 2.29 18.08
N ASN A 187 5.44 3.37 18.67
CA ASN A 187 6.14 4.15 19.70
C ASN A 187 7.57 4.54 19.26
N ASP A 188 7.68 5.04 18.03
CA ASP A 188 8.94 5.45 17.37
C ASP A 188 9.96 4.32 17.14
N LYS A 189 9.58 3.05 17.35
CA LYS A 189 10.41 1.89 17.05
C LYS A 189 9.91 1.17 15.80
N PRO A 190 10.81 0.61 14.97
CA PRO A 190 10.43 -0.27 13.87
C PRO A 190 9.46 -1.38 14.32
N TYR A 191 8.33 -1.49 13.65
CA TYR A 191 7.35 -2.55 13.89
C TYR A 191 7.22 -3.47 12.67
N PHE A 192 7.07 -2.89 11.48
CA PHE A 192 6.96 -3.65 10.24
C PHE A 192 7.53 -2.88 9.05
N PRO A 193 8.48 -3.44 8.28
CA PRO A 193 9.30 -4.60 8.60
C PRO A 193 10.10 -4.45 9.92
N ALA A 194 10.41 -5.57 10.58
CA ALA A 194 11.08 -5.57 11.90
C ALA A 194 12.50 -4.99 11.87
N ASN A 195 13.14 -4.95 10.70
CA ASN A 195 14.47 -4.33 10.51
C ASN A 195 14.41 -2.79 10.35
N GLY A 196 13.22 -2.19 10.22
CA GLY A 196 13.04 -0.74 10.06
C GLY A 196 13.27 -0.21 8.64
N GLU A 197 13.64 -1.08 7.70
CA GLU A 197 13.66 -0.77 6.27
C GLU A 197 12.23 -0.59 5.74
N PHE A 198 12.07 -0.03 4.55
CA PHE A 198 10.80 -0.08 3.84
C PHE A 198 10.50 -1.50 3.35
N THR A 199 9.22 -1.83 3.15
CA THR A 199 8.85 -3.03 2.38
C THR A 199 9.46 -2.98 0.99
N ARG A 200 9.52 -4.12 0.31
CA ARG A 200 9.89 -4.12 -1.12
C ARG A 200 8.89 -3.27 -1.91
N LEU A 201 9.38 -2.50 -2.88
CA LEU A 201 8.55 -1.79 -3.83
C LEU A 201 7.55 -2.76 -4.50
N ALA A 202 6.26 -2.45 -4.36
CA ALA A 202 5.16 -3.22 -4.91
C ALA A 202 4.30 -2.33 -5.82
N ALA A 203 3.64 -2.93 -6.81
CA ALA A 203 2.74 -2.20 -7.70
C ALA A 203 1.57 -1.62 -6.89
N SER A 204 1.26 -0.34 -7.10
CA SER A 204 0.09 0.30 -6.52
C SER A 204 -1.20 -0.20 -7.21
N PRO A 205 -2.28 -0.44 -6.46
CA PRO A 205 -2.44 -0.26 -5.02
C PRO A 205 -1.87 -1.41 -4.17
N VAL A 206 -1.50 -1.11 -2.93
CA VAL A 206 -1.08 -2.09 -1.93
C VAL A 206 -2.04 -2.08 -0.74
N ASP A 207 -2.66 -3.22 -0.45
CA ASP A 207 -3.47 -3.41 0.75
C ASP A 207 -2.57 -3.61 1.98
N ILE A 208 -2.86 -2.84 3.02
CA ILE A 208 -2.22 -2.97 4.33
C ILE A 208 -3.18 -3.69 5.26
N ASN A 209 -2.74 -4.81 5.83
CA ASN A 209 -3.50 -5.58 6.80
C ASN A 209 -2.52 -6.14 7.85
N LEU A 210 -2.32 -5.37 8.92
CA LEU A 210 -1.37 -5.67 9.98
C LEU A 210 -2.09 -5.80 11.31
N SER A 211 -1.74 -6.83 12.08
CA SER A 211 -2.15 -6.95 13.48
C SER A 211 -1.02 -6.42 14.37
N ILE A 212 -1.34 -5.46 15.22
CA ILE A 212 -0.42 -4.90 16.20
C ILE A 212 -0.39 -5.82 17.41
N SER A 213 0.78 -6.36 17.71
CA SER A 213 1.02 -7.27 18.82
C SER A 213 0.93 -6.51 20.14
N GLU A 214 0.12 -7.03 21.06
CA GLU A 214 -0.06 -6.44 22.38
C GLU A 214 1.16 -6.56 23.29
N ARG A 215 2.10 -7.45 22.94
CA ARG A 215 3.40 -7.53 23.64
C ARG A 215 4.25 -6.28 23.42
N ASP A 216 3.99 -5.56 22.33
CA ASP A 216 4.72 -4.37 21.92
C ASP A 216 3.96 -3.07 22.27
N ILE A 217 2.71 -3.21 22.74
CA ILE A 217 1.83 -2.12 23.17
C ILE A 217 2.05 -1.82 24.65
N VAL A 218 2.03 -0.54 25.01
CA VAL A 218 2.00 -0.11 26.41
C VAL A 218 0.55 -0.02 26.88
N PHE A 219 0.13 -0.94 27.75
CA PHE A 219 -1.24 -1.00 28.28
C PHE A 219 -1.64 0.25 29.07
N ASN A 220 -2.92 0.62 28.96
CA ASN A 220 -3.54 1.75 29.66
C ASN A 220 -2.80 3.09 29.45
N ARG A 221 -2.03 3.18 28.36
CA ARG A 221 -1.32 4.38 27.93
C ARG A 221 -1.53 4.59 26.44
N GLU A 222 -1.34 5.84 26.03
CA GLU A 222 -1.35 6.20 24.62
C GLU A 222 -0.12 5.61 23.91
N ASN A 223 -0.39 4.91 22.81
CA ASN A 223 0.58 4.37 21.89
C ASN A 223 0.48 5.14 20.58
N LYS A 224 1.63 5.38 19.95
CA LYS A 224 1.73 6.10 18.68
C LYS A 224 2.04 5.12 17.56
N LEU A 225 1.19 5.08 16.54
CA LEU A 225 1.40 4.28 15.34
C LEU A 225 1.65 5.22 14.17
N ARG A 226 2.81 5.10 13.53
CA ARG A 226 3.18 5.89 12.35
C ARG A 226 3.44 4.96 11.18
N VAL A 227 2.77 5.20 10.07
CA VAL A 227 3.06 4.54 8.79
C VAL A 227 3.77 5.55 7.92
N GLU A 228 5.01 5.26 7.58
CA GLU A 228 5.78 6.04 6.63
C GLU A 228 5.71 5.33 5.28
N TYR A 229 5.46 6.06 4.21
CA TYR A 229 5.30 5.50 2.87
C TYR A 229 6.02 6.35 1.84
N GLN A 230 6.45 5.68 0.78
CA GLN A 230 7.17 6.27 -0.33
C GLN A 230 6.61 5.75 -1.63
N ASP A 231 6.60 6.63 -2.62
CA ASP A 231 6.48 6.28 -4.03
C ASP A 231 7.84 5.81 -4.57
N TYR A 232 7.91 5.47 -5.86
CA TYR A 232 9.15 5.05 -6.50
C TYR A 232 10.26 6.11 -6.44
N TRP A 233 9.91 7.39 -6.31
CA TRP A 233 10.86 8.49 -6.32
C TRP A 233 11.44 8.77 -4.92
N GLY A 234 10.95 8.08 -3.88
CA GLY A 234 11.55 8.05 -2.55
C GLY A 234 11.20 9.24 -1.66
N GLU A 235 10.24 10.09 -2.05
CA GLU A 235 9.70 11.11 -1.14
C GLU A 235 8.93 10.41 -0.02
N THR A 236 9.28 10.70 1.23
CA THR A 236 8.66 10.05 2.39
C THR A 236 7.54 10.90 2.92
N GLU A 237 6.35 10.33 2.93
CA GLU A 237 5.20 10.88 3.63
C GLU A 237 4.84 9.98 4.82
N SER A 238 4.01 10.50 5.73
CA SER A 238 3.63 9.76 6.93
C SER A 238 2.18 9.97 7.30
N TRP A 239 1.53 8.87 7.66
CA TRP A 239 0.26 8.85 8.37
C TRP A 239 0.52 8.48 9.83
N GLU A 240 -0.12 9.17 10.77
CA GLU A 240 0.03 8.90 12.20
C GLU A 240 -1.33 8.81 12.89
N THR A 241 -1.43 7.90 13.85
CA THR A 241 -2.56 7.84 14.77
C THR A 241 -2.10 7.48 16.18
N LYS A 242 -2.98 7.72 17.15
CA LYS A 242 -2.78 7.41 18.56
C LYS A 242 -3.92 6.54 19.06
N PHE A 243 -3.59 5.55 19.88
CA PHE A 243 -4.58 4.66 20.49
C PHE A 243 -4.19 4.27 21.90
N ILE A 244 -5.16 4.02 22.76
CA ILE A 244 -4.90 3.50 24.11
C ILE A 244 -4.72 1.99 24.03
N GLY A 245 -3.61 1.48 24.56
CA GLY A 245 -3.35 0.05 24.60
C GLY A 245 -4.35 -0.67 25.50
N SER A 246 -5.04 -1.69 24.97
CA SER A 246 -5.99 -2.53 25.70
C SER A 246 -5.81 -4.00 25.34
N TYR A 247 -6.45 -4.89 26.11
CA TYR A 247 -6.53 -6.29 25.75
C TYR A 247 -7.35 -6.50 24.47
N SER A 248 -7.13 -7.63 23.81
CA SER A 248 -7.85 -8.08 22.61
C SER A 248 -8.34 -9.50 22.81
N GLY A 249 -9.41 -9.86 22.11
CA GLY A 249 -10.04 -11.18 22.27
C GLY A 249 -11.50 -11.06 22.68
N LEU A 250 -12.05 -12.18 23.15
CA LEU A 250 -13.35 -12.23 23.83
C LEU A 250 -13.07 -12.08 25.31
N MET A 251 -13.20 -10.86 25.80
CA MET A 251 -12.69 -10.49 27.10
C MET A 251 -13.78 -10.61 28.16
N PHE A 252 -13.50 -11.37 29.21
CA PHE A 252 -14.37 -11.50 30.37
C PHE A 252 -14.11 -10.35 31.34
N MET A 253 -15.17 -9.68 31.79
CA MET A 253 -15.12 -8.57 32.73
C MET A 253 -16.15 -8.75 33.84
N ASP A 254 -15.85 -8.18 35.00
CA ASP A 254 -16.85 -8.02 36.07
C ASP A 254 -17.83 -6.87 35.75
N GLU A 255 -18.82 -6.69 36.62
CA GLU A 255 -19.85 -5.63 36.48
C GLU A 255 -19.29 -4.20 36.54
N THR A 256 -18.06 -4.03 37.07
CA THR A 256 -17.37 -2.73 37.15
C THR A 256 -16.48 -2.46 35.94
N GLY A 257 -16.34 -3.44 35.03
CA GLY A 257 -15.53 -3.35 33.82
C GLY A 257 -14.07 -3.79 33.99
N ASN A 258 -13.70 -4.40 35.13
CA ASN A 258 -12.36 -4.96 35.31
C ASN A 258 -12.27 -6.36 34.67
N TYR A 259 -11.17 -6.62 33.98
CA TYR A 259 -10.95 -7.90 33.28
C TYR A 259 -10.60 -9.04 34.23
N TYR A 260 -11.14 -10.24 33.97
CA TYR A 260 -10.77 -11.47 34.67
C TYR A 260 -9.48 -12.09 34.12
N SER A 261 -9.23 -11.95 32.82
CA SER A 261 -8.05 -12.48 32.15
C SER A 261 -7.47 -11.50 31.14
N ASP A 262 -6.19 -11.68 30.81
CA ASP A 262 -5.53 -11.00 29.69
C ASP A 262 -5.75 -11.75 28.37
N THR A 263 -5.26 -11.17 27.27
CA THR A 263 -5.36 -11.71 25.90
C THR A 263 -4.68 -13.07 25.73
N PHE A 264 -3.68 -13.40 26.55
CA PHE A 264 -2.92 -14.64 26.48
C PHE A 264 -3.48 -15.72 27.41
N GLY A 265 -4.59 -15.43 28.12
CA GLY A 265 -5.21 -16.33 29.10
C GLY A 265 -4.58 -16.23 30.49
N GLY A 266 -3.71 -15.25 30.75
CA GLY A 266 -3.22 -14.96 32.09
C GLY A 266 -4.35 -14.46 32.99
N ILE A 267 -4.44 -14.96 34.21
CA ILE A 267 -5.49 -14.58 35.16
C ILE A 267 -5.12 -13.25 35.82
N LEU A 268 -6.02 -12.26 35.70
CA LEU A 268 -5.90 -10.94 36.32
C LEU A 268 -6.70 -10.87 37.63
N LYS A 269 -7.87 -11.51 37.65
CA LYS A 269 -8.79 -11.57 38.78
C LYS A 269 -9.56 -12.88 38.74
N TYR A 270 -9.81 -13.49 39.89
CA TYR A 270 -10.69 -14.67 39.98
C TYR A 270 -12.16 -14.24 40.09
N LEU A 271 -13.04 -15.00 39.46
CA LEU A 271 -14.47 -15.00 39.77
C LEU A 271 -14.66 -15.86 41.02
N ASP A 272 -14.68 -15.21 42.17
CA ASP A 272 -14.63 -15.87 43.49
C ASP A 272 -16.03 -15.92 44.12
N PHE A 273 -16.44 -17.09 44.61
CA PHE A 273 -17.74 -17.34 45.24
C PHE A 273 -17.63 -17.57 46.75
N ASP A 274 -16.48 -17.23 47.34
CA ASP A 274 -16.16 -17.45 48.75
C ASP A 274 -16.31 -18.93 49.16
N MET A 275 -16.40 -19.17 50.46
CA MET A 275 -16.64 -20.49 51.03
C MET A 275 -18.09 -20.92 50.79
N LEU A 276 -18.26 -22.07 50.13
CA LEU A 276 -19.56 -22.70 49.94
C LEU A 276 -19.76 -23.86 50.91
N ILE A 277 -21.01 -24.01 51.36
CA ILE A 277 -21.45 -25.14 52.20
C ILE A 277 -22.11 -26.16 51.28
N ALA A 278 -21.84 -27.45 51.52
CA ALA A 278 -22.49 -28.54 50.80
C ALA A 278 -24.03 -28.47 50.92
N GLY A 279 -24.74 -28.76 49.82
CA GLY A 279 -26.20 -28.70 49.72
C GLY A 279 -26.76 -27.29 49.50
N GLN A 280 -25.93 -26.32 49.12
CA GLN A 280 -26.34 -24.94 48.88
C GLN A 280 -26.09 -24.51 47.44
N THR A 281 -26.83 -23.49 47.02
CA THR A 281 -26.54 -22.75 45.78
C THR A 281 -26.03 -21.37 46.16
N SER A 282 -24.93 -20.94 45.55
CA SER A 282 -24.38 -19.61 45.76
C SER A 282 -25.34 -18.52 45.25
N LEU A 283 -25.08 -17.28 45.66
CA LEU A 283 -25.57 -16.13 44.91
C LEU A 283 -24.99 -16.15 43.49
N ASP A 284 -25.75 -15.68 42.52
CA ASP A 284 -25.26 -15.53 41.16
C ASP A 284 -24.45 -14.25 41.00
N GLN A 285 -23.40 -14.34 40.19
CA GLN A 285 -22.55 -13.20 39.84
C GLN A 285 -22.69 -12.88 38.36
N LYS A 286 -22.81 -11.59 38.07
CA LYS A 286 -22.89 -11.06 36.71
C LYS A 286 -21.48 -11.01 36.10
N VAL A 287 -21.36 -11.56 34.91
CA VAL A 287 -20.14 -11.54 34.09
C VAL A 287 -20.48 -10.96 32.72
N VAL A 288 -19.55 -10.19 32.18
CA VAL A 288 -19.67 -9.56 30.86
C VAL A 288 -18.62 -10.12 29.92
N VAL A 289 -18.99 -10.46 28.69
CA VAL A 289 -18.05 -10.77 27.60
C VAL A 289 -18.07 -9.64 26.59
N LYS A 290 -16.90 -9.07 26.28
CA LYS A 290 -16.73 -8.01 25.28
C LYS A 290 -15.98 -8.51 24.07
N ASN A 291 -16.47 -8.22 22.87
CA ASN A 291 -15.75 -8.48 21.64
C ASN A 291 -14.68 -7.40 21.39
N GLN A 292 -13.41 -7.72 21.65
CA GLN A 292 -12.27 -6.83 21.39
C GLN A 292 -11.39 -7.29 20.21
N LEU A 293 -11.84 -8.25 19.40
CA LEU A 293 -11.06 -8.86 18.30
C LEU A 293 -10.77 -7.92 17.11
N GLY A 294 -11.38 -6.74 17.06
CA GLY A 294 -11.26 -5.78 15.95
C GLY A 294 -12.13 -6.12 14.73
N TYR A 295 -13.03 -7.10 14.83
CA TYR A 295 -13.98 -7.50 13.78
C TYR A 295 -15.27 -8.06 14.39
N SER A 296 -16.34 -8.12 13.60
CA SER A 296 -17.63 -8.66 14.03
C SER A 296 -17.59 -10.18 14.16
N ILE A 297 -18.30 -10.71 15.16
CA ILE A 297 -18.46 -12.15 15.38
C ILE A 297 -19.94 -12.55 15.44
N THR A 298 -20.22 -13.83 15.29
CA THR A 298 -21.52 -14.44 15.55
C THR A 298 -21.35 -15.78 16.28
N ASN A 299 -22.46 -16.33 16.78
CA ASN A 299 -22.52 -17.61 17.49
C ASN A 299 -21.55 -17.67 18.67
N LEU A 300 -21.52 -16.61 19.49
CA LEU A 300 -20.75 -16.59 20.72
C LEU A 300 -21.28 -17.67 21.65
N THR A 301 -20.44 -18.67 21.93
CA THR A 301 -20.74 -19.81 22.78
C THR A 301 -19.88 -19.74 24.03
N LEU A 302 -20.51 -19.74 25.21
CA LEU A 302 -19.85 -19.83 26.51
C LEU A 302 -20.02 -21.24 27.04
N LYS A 303 -18.95 -21.86 27.52
CA LYS A 303 -18.96 -23.21 28.09
C LYS A 303 -18.16 -23.25 29.39
N THR A 304 -18.69 -23.94 30.38
CA THR A 304 -17.95 -24.28 31.59
C THR A 304 -17.00 -25.44 31.32
N VAL A 305 -15.83 -25.41 31.96
CA VAL A 305 -14.87 -26.53 31.99
C VAL A 305 -14.69 -26.92 33.45
N ASN A 306 -15.19 -28.11 33.75
CA ASN A 306 -15.43 -28.60 35.11
C ASN A 306 -14.46 -29.73 35.52
N GLU A 307 -13.43 -30.00 34.73
CA GLU A 307 -12.52 -31.15 34.92
C GLU A 307 -11.79 -31.14 36.27
N SER A 308 -11.59 -29.96 36.85
CA SER A 308 -10.93 -29.77 38.16
C SER A 308 -11.89 -29.54 39.32
N LEU A 309 -13.21 -29.70 39.12
CA LEU A 309 -14.17 -29.50 40.19
C LEU A 309 -14.30 -30.75 41.08
N PRO A 310 -14.54 -30.57 42.39
CA PRO A 310 -14.89 -31.68 43.27
C PRO A 310 -16.19 -32.36 42.85
N ASP A 311 -16.30 -33.66 43.13
CA ASP A 311 -17.56 -34.40 42.99
C ASP A 311 -18.68 -33.71 43.78
N GLY A 312 -19.86 -33.58 43.16
CA GLY A 312 -21.02 -32.91 43.74
C GLY A 312 -20.99 -31.38 43.65
N VAL A 313 -20.08 -30.79 42.87
CA VAL A 313 -20.02 -29.34 42.61
C VAL A 313 -20.24 -29.05 41.12
N ALA A 314 -21.21 -28.19 40.80
CA ALA A 314 -21.53 -27.78 39.44
C ALA A 314 -21.47 -26.26 39.27
N ILE A 315 -20.87 -25.82 38.16
CA ILE A 315 -20.91 -24.42 37.72
C ILE A 315 -22.07 -24.28 36.73
N GLU A 316 -23.02 -23.42 37.08
CA GLU A 316 -24.22 -23.19 36.29
C GLU A 316 -24.18 -21.79 35.66
N LEU A 317 -24.54 -21.70 34.38
CA LEU A 317 -24.68 -20.45 33.66
C LEU A 317 -26.16 -20.10 33.45
N SER A 318 -26.48 -18.82 33.35
CA SER A 318 -27.81 -18.33 32.97
C SER A 318 -27.71 -17.01 32.21
N ARG A 319 -28.70 -16.71 31.37
CA ARG A 319 -28.84 -15.38 30.73
C ARG A 319 -29.41 -14.31 31.65
N LYS A 320 -30.10 -14.73 32.72
CA LYS A 320 -30.79 -13.85 33.65
C LYS A 320 -30.54 -14.28 35.09
N SER A 321 -30.43 -13.30 35.98
CA SER A 321 -30.40 -13.55 37.42
C SER A 321 -31.75 -14.04 37.95
N SER A 322 -32.85 -13.49 37.42
CA SER A 322 -34.21 -13.87 37.85
C SER A 322 -35.21 -13.94 36.67
N PRO A 323 -35.84 -15.11 36.42
CA PRO A 323 -35.49 -16.41 37.01
C PRO A 323 -34.11 -16.87 36.51
N PHE A 324 -33.30 -17.48 37.40
CA PHE A 324 -32.07 -18.15 37.01
C PHE A 324 -32.41 -19.51 36.39
N ILE A 325 -32.10 -19.70 35.10
CA ILE A 325 -32.34 -20.95 34.37
C ILE A 325 -30.98 -21.60 34.11
N PRO A 326 -30.59 -22.64 34.86
CA PRO A 326 -29.25 -23.19 34.81
C PRO A 326 -29.00 -23.98 33.53
N VAL A 327 -27.86 -23.73 32.90
CA VAL A 327 -27.34 -24.46 31.74
C VAL A 327 -25.81 -24.54 31.79
N ASP A 328 -25.23 -25.57 31.16
CA ASP A 328 -23.76 -25.73 31.06
C ASP A 328 -23.14 -24.90 29.93
N SER A 329 -23.98 -24.44 28.99
CA SER A 329 -23.53 -23.62 27.86
C SER A 329 -24.57 -22.61 27.42
N LEU A 330 -24.09 -21.44 26.99
CA LEU A 330 -24.91 -20.34 26.46
C LEU A 330 -24.49 -20.05 25.02
N LEU A 331 -25.46 -19.93 24.11
CA LEU A 331 -25.24 -19.55 22.70
C LEU A 331 -25.91 -18.22 22.38
N TYR A 332 -25.14 -17.19 22.06
CA TYR A 332 -25.64 -15.92 21.54
C TYR A 332 -25.49 -15.92 20.03
N SER A 333 -26.61 -16.09 19.32
CA SER A 333 -26.66 -16.14 17.84
C SER A 333 -26.60 -14.75 17.18
N GLU A 334 -26.60 -13.70 17.99
CA GLU A 334 -26.54 -12.31 17.55
C GLU A 334 -25.19 -12.00 16.89
N VAL A 335 -25.18 -10.97 16.04
CA VAL A 335 -23.92 -10.41 15.54
C VAL A 335 -23.41 -9.41 16.57
N LEU A 336 -22.20 -9.64 17.07
CA LEU A 336 -21.51 -8.72 17.98
C LEU A 336 -20.42 -8.00 17.22
N HIS A 337 -20.57 -6.69 17.03
CA HIS A 337 -19.55 -5.82 16.47
C HIS A 337 -18.38 -5.65 17.44
N HIS A 338 -17.27 -5.09 16.95
CA HIS A 338 -16.15 -4.75 17.83
C HIS A 338 -16.60 -3.73 18.88
N GLY A 339 -16.37 -4.04 20.16
CA GLY A 339 -16.76 -3.24 21.30
C GLY A 339 -18.07 -3.69 21.96
N ASP A 340 -18.91 -4.46 21.26
CA ASP A 340 -20.17 -4.95 21.80
C ASP A 340 -19.95 -5.92 22.95
N THR A 341 -20.92 -5.97 23.85
CA THR A 341 -20.89 -6.77 25.08
C THR A 341 -22.13 -7.64 25.20
N VAL A 342 -21.96 -8.83 25.77
CA VAL A 342 -23.07 -9.65 26.27
C VAL A 342 -22.89 -9.91 27.76
N GLU A 343 -24.01 -10.01 28.46
CA GLU A 343 -24.03 -10.28 29.90
C GLU A 343 -24.58 -11.68 30.16
N PHE A 344 -24.06 -12.33 31.18
CA PHE A 344 -24.54 -13.61 31.69
C PHE A 344 -24.29 -13.71 33.19
N TYR A 345 -24.86 -14.73 33.80
CA TYR A 345 -24.80 -14.97 35.24
C TYR A 345 -24.23 -16.35 35.50
N VAL A 346 -23.39 -16.43 36.53
CA VAL A 346 -22.72 -17.65 36.96
C VAL A 346 -23.07 -17.90 38.42
N ARG A 347 -23.37 -19.14 38.78
CA ARG A 347 -23.48 -19.56 40.18
C ARG A 347 -22.91 -20.96 40.35
N ILE A 348 -22.66 -21.33 41.61
CA ILE A 348 -22.19 -22.67 41.97
C ILE A 348 -23.29 -23.38 42.75
N ALA A 349 -23.61 -24.60 42.34
CA ALA A 349 -24.51 -25.49 43.05
C ALA A 349 -23.73 -26.66 43.66
N THR A 350 -23.96 -26.95 44.93
CA THR A 350 -23.31 -28.05 45.65
C THR A 350 -24.33 -29.07 46.15
N GLU A 351 -24.01 -30.35 46.02
CA GLU A 351 -24.77 -31.46 46.59
C GLU A 351 -24.46 -31.60 48.09
N ILE A 352 -25.36 -32.20 48.86
CA ILE A 352 -25.23 -32.32 50.33
C ILE A 352 -24.08 -33.25 50.74
N ASP A 353 -23.69 -34.17 49.87
CA ASP A 353 -22.61 -35.13 50.03
C ASP A 353 -21.32 -34.72 49.29
N ALA A 354 -21.28 -33.51 48.73
CA ALA A 354 -20.08 -32.95 48.12
C ALA A 354 -18.90 -32.94 49.10
N LYS A 355 -17.76 -33.46 48.67
CA LYS A 355 -16.58 -33.61 49.54
C LYS A 355 -15.92 -32.25 49.82
N PRO A 356 -15.56 -31.93 51.07
CA PRO A 356 -14.82 -30.71 51.39
C PRO A 356 -13.52 -30.66 50.60
N THR A 357 -13.35 -29.61 49.81
CA THR A 357 -12.13 -29.37 49.03
C THR A 357 -11.65 -27.95 49.29
N PRO A 358 -10.37 -27.75 49.66
CA PRO A 358 -9.85 -26.42 49.97
C PRO A 358 -9.67 -25.53 48.74
N ASP A 359 -9.49 -26.11 47.54
CA ASP A 359 -9.17 -25.38 46.30
C ASP A 359 -10.00 -25.88 45.11
N GLY A 360 -11.24 -25.40 44.96
CA GLY A 360 -12.04 -25.62 43.75
C GLY A 360 -11.72 -24.59 42.68
N ARG A 361 -11.35 -25.03 41.47
CA ARG A 361 -11.15 -24.13 40.32
C ARG A 361 -11.97 -24.59 39.13
N PHE A 362 -12.46 -23.63 38.36
CA PHE A 362 -13.17 -23.85 37.11
C PHE A 362 -12.73 -22.82 36.07
N GLU A 363 -13.02 -23.11 34.80
CA GLU A 363 -12.84 -22.16 33.71
C GLU A 363 -14.17 -21.97 32.97
N ILE A 364 -14.33 -20.78 32.38
CA ILE A 364 -15.37 -20.51 31.39
C ILE A 364 -14.66 -20.12 30.11
N ARG A 365 -14.97 -20.81 29.01
CA ARG A 365 -14.35 -20.57 27.71
C ARG A 365 -15.36 -20.00 26.74
N ALA A 366 -14.92 -19.01 25.96
CA ALA A 366 -15.70 -18.37 24.91
C ALA A 366 -15.21 -18.82 23.52
N TYR A 367 -16.15 -19.12 22.63
CA TYR A 367 -15.91 -19.48 21.24
C TYR A 367 -16.84 -18.66 20.35
N ALA A 368 -16.38 -18.22 19.17
CA ALA A 368 -17.24 -17.50 18.24
C ALA A 368 -16.75 -17.67 16.80
N ASN A 369 -17.63 -17.40 15.84
CA ASN A 369 -17.32 -17.40 14.43
C ASN A 369 -17.05 -15.97 13.96
N ARG A 370 -15.97 -15.77 13.22
CA ARG A 370 -15.71 -14.51 12.51
C ARG A 370 -16.70 -14.33 11.36
N ILE A 371 -17.15 -13.09 11.16
CA ILE A 371 -17.91 -12.64 9.99
C ILE A 371 -16.96 -11.93 9.01
#